data_AF-A0A1I9GDR3-F1
#
_entry.id   AF-A0A1I9GDR3-F1
#
_cell.length_a   1.000
_cell.length_b   1.000
_cell.length_c   1.000
_cell.angle_alpha   90.00
_cell.angle_beta   90.00
_cell.angle_gamma   90.00
#
_symmetry.space_group_name_H-M   'P 1'
#
loop_
_entity.id
_entity.type
_entity.pdbx_description
1 polymer ?
#
loop_
_entity_poly.entity_id
_entity_poly.type
_entity_poly.pdbx_seq_one_letter_code
_entity_poly.pdbx_strand_id
1 'polypeptide(L)'
;MKKILHCFLCFNFAGICESEPSGSRPLATIRERWLGSVFDEADIKKCGCLSEKETVELVKRLNPRTLLCRVEHEVKEASVLNPDESQRGKITRSQFVEIYKVIYSYYY
;
A
#
# COMPACT_ATOMS: atom_id res chain seq x y z
N MET A 1 13.66 17.41 -3.25
CA MET A 1 13.51 16.09 -2.61
C MET A 1 13.09 16.21 -1.14
N LYS A 2 11.89 16.76 -0.84
CA LYS A 2 11.40 16.95 0.56
C LYS A 2 9.89 16.78 0.76
N LYS A 3 9.12 16.35 -0.24
CA LYS A 3 7.64 16.26 -0.12
C LYS A 3 7.12 14.91 0.38
N ILE A 4 7.90 13.83 0.29
CA ILE A 4 7.45 12.48 0.70
C ILE A 4 7.50 12.31 2.24
N LEU A 5 8.36 13.07 2.93
CA LEU A 5 8.56 12.91 4.37
C LEU A 5 7.37 13.44 5.22
N HIS A 6 6.54 14.33 4.68
CA HIS A 6 5.49 14.98 5.47
C HIS A 6 4.19 14.17 5.56
N CYS A 7 3.95 13.19 4.68
CA CYS A 7 2.75 12.34 4.77
C CYS A 7 2.97 11.07 5.61
N PHE A 8 4.21 10.59 5.76
CA PHE A 8 4.48 9.33 6.47
C PHE A 8 4.51 9.46 8.00
N LEU A 9 4.75 10.66 8.55
CA LEU A 9 4.81 10.85 10.00
C LEU A 9 3.43 10.86 10.70
N CYS A 10 2.32 10.85 9.97
CA CYS A 10 0.98 10.78 10.57
C CYS A 10 0.38 9.37 10.62
N PHE A 11 0.98 8.36 9.98
CA PHE A 11 0.49 6.98 10.03
C PHE A 11 1.26 6.17 11.04
N ASN A 12 1.18 6.63 12.28
CA ASN A 12 1.64 5.89 13.46
C ASN A 12 1.00 4.50 13.42
N PHE A 13 1.85 3.47 13.37
CA PHE A 13 1.49 2.07 13.30
C PHE A 13 1.00 1.64 14.69
N ALA A 14 -0.29 1.89 14.96
CA ALA A 14 -0.95 1.36 16.15
C ALA A 14 -1.24 -0.13 15.93
N GLY A 15 -0.32 -0.98 16.40
CA GLY A 15 -0.73 -2.20 17.03
C GLY A 15 -1.37 -1.88 18.39
N ILE A 16 -2.31 -2.73 18.80
CA ILE A 16 -2.98 -2.85 20.11
C ILE A 16 -4.41 -2.29 20.18
N CYS A 17 -5.22 -3.13 20.84
CA CYS A 17 -6.58 -3.02 21.37
C CYS A 17 -7.20 -1.63 21.56
N GLU A 18 -8.53 -1.69 21.48
CA GLU A 18 -9.58 -0.71 21.76
C GLU A 18 -9.23 0.60 22.50
N SER A 19 -9.86 1.64 21.94
CA SER A 19 -10.43 2.86 22.56
C SER A 19 -9.53 4.09 22.75
N GLU A 20 -9.65 5.03 21.78
CA GLU A 20 -9.64 6.49 22.00
C GLU A 20 -10.28 7.22 20.79
N PRO A 21 -10.81 8.45 20.96
CA PRO A 21 -12.03 8.89 20.27
C PRO A 21 -11.84 9.34 18.81
N SER A 22 -12.91 9.11 18.06
CA SER A 22 -13.11 9.32 16.64
C SER A 22 -12.87 10.76 16.17
N GLY A 23 -11.64 11.07 15.79
CA GLY A 23 -11.42 11.85 14.58
C GLY A 23 -11.67 10.91 13.40
N SER A 24 -12.89 10.91 12.85
CA SER A 24 -13.27 9.96 11.82
C SER A 24 -12.30 10.06 10.63
N ARG A 25 -11.45 9.05 10.45
CA ARG A 25 -10.70 8.90 9.20
C ARG A 25 -11.72 8.97 8.05
N PRO A 26 -11.44 9.72 6.98
CA PRO A 26 -12.33 9.77 5.83
C PRO A 26 -12.67 8.35 5.41
N LEU A 27 -13.96 8.07 5.19
CA LEU A 27 -14.39 6.76 4.73
C LEU A 27 -13.66 6.44 3.43
N ALA A 28 -13.18 5.19 3.31
CA ALA A 28 -12.56 4.71 2.09
C ALA A 28 -13.51 4.95 0.90
N THR A 29 -12.98 5.60 -0.13
CA THR A 29 -13.61 5.78 -1.43
C THR A 29 -13.93 4.42 -2.06
N ILE A 30 -14.84 4.41 -3.03
CA ILE A 30 -15.19 3.18 -3.79
C ILE A 30 -13.94 2.55 -4.40
N ARG A 31 -13.01 3.37 -4.90
CA ARG A 31 -11.76 2.89 -5.49
C ARG A 31 -10.84 2.22 -4.46
N GLU A 32 -10.68 2.81 -3.29
CA GLU A 32 -9.86 2.21 -2.21
C GLU A 32 -10.46 0.88 -1.73
N ARG A 33 -11.79 0.79 -1.63
CA ARG A 33 -12.46 -0.48 -1.28
C ARG A 33 -12.24 -1.55 -2.34
N TRP A 34 -12.40 -1.18 -3.62
CA TRP A 34 -12.16 -2.11 -4.73
C TRP A 34 -10.71 -2.59 -4.78
N LEU A 35 -9.73 -1.69 -4.60
CA LEU A 35 -8.31 -2.07 -4.50
C LEU A 35 -8.07 -3.04 -3.35
N GLY A 36 -8.74 -2.81 -2.22
CA GLY A 36 -8.76 -3.73 -1.11
C GLY A 36 -9.25 -5.13 -1.49
N SER A 37 -10.39 -5.23 -2.19
CA SER A 37 -10.91 -6.53 -2.67
C SER A 37 -9.95 -7.21 -3.66
N VAL A 38 -9.34 -6.46 -4.57
CA VAL A 38 -8.35 -7.00 -5.51
C VAL A 38 -7.12 -7.55 -4.78
N PHE A 39 -6.68 -6.88 -3.71
CA PHE A 39 -5.62 -7.39 -2.86
C PHE A 39 -6.07 -8.68 -2.15
N ASP A 40 -7.27 -8.68 -1.58
CA ASP A 40 -7.80 -9.83 -0.84
C ASP A 40 -7.93 -11.07 -1.76
N GLU A 41 -8.25 -10.88 -3.04
CA GLU A 41 -8.26 -11.94 -4.05
C GLU A 41 -6.85 -12.45 -4.42
N ALA A 42 -5.85 -11.56 -4.45
CA ALA A 42 -4.47 -11.91 -4.75
C ALA A 42 -3.75 -12.58 -3.56
N ASP A 43 -4.13 -12.25 -2.32
CA ASP A 43 -3.67 -12.92 -1.11
C ASP A 43 -4.37 -14.27 -0.91
N ILE A 44 -3.99 -15.24 -1.74
CA ILE A 44 -4.53 -16.60 -1.73
C ILE A 44 -4.31 -17.26 -0.37
N LYS A 45 -3.19 -16.94 0.30
CA LYS A 45 -2.80 -17.51 1.59
C LYS A 45 -3.53 -16.87 2.78
N LYS A 46 -4.24 -15.75 2.56
CA LYS A 46 -4.94 -14.97 3.60
C LYS A 46 -4.05 -14.60 4.77
N CYS A 47 -2.77 -14.31 4.48
CA CYS A 47 -1.79 -13.91 5.50
C CYS A 47 -1.69 -12.39 5.66
N GLY A 48 -2.49 -11.62 4.93
CA GLY A 48 -2.56 -10.15 5.00
C GLY A 48 -1.43 -9.44 4.28
N CYS A 49 -0.59 -10.16 3.53
CA CYS A 49 0.57 -9.61 2.85
C CYS A 49 0.88 -10.30 1.51
N LEU A 50 1.45 -9.54 0.58
CA LEU A 50 2.00 -10.02 -0.68
C LEU A 50 3.50 -9.78 -0.71
N SER A 51 4.25 -10.60 -1.44
CA SER A 51 5.65 -10.30 -1.74
C SER A 51 5.79 -9.10 -2.68
N GLU A 52 7.00 -8.53 -2.75
CA GLU A 52 7.34 -7.47 -3.74
C GLU A 52 6.95 -7.92 -5.17
N LYS A 53 7.31 -9.15 -5.54
CA LYS A 53 7.04 -9.71 -6.87
C LYS A 53 5.54 -9.81 -7.17
N GLU A 54 4.77 -10.42 -6.27
CA GLU A 54 3.31 -10.57 -6.43
C GLU A 54 2.64 -9.20 -6.55
N THR A 55 3.13 -8.21 -5.79
CA THR A 55 2.62 -6.85 -5.83
C THR A 55 2.91 -6.17 -7.16
N VAL A 56 4.15 -6.27 -7.68
CA VAL A 56 4.53 -5.71 -8.99
C VAL A 56 3.67 -6.31 -10.10
N GLU A 57 3.51 -7.64 -10.11
CA GLU A 57 2.68 -8.34 -11.09
C GLU A 57 1.21 -7.89 -11.01
N LEU A 58 0.67 -7.75 -9.80
CA LEU A 58 -0.70 -7.30 -9.59
C LEU A 58 -0.91 -5.87 -10.10
N VAL A 59 -0.04 -4.93 -9.74
CA VAL A 59 -0.13 -3.54 -10.19
C VAL A 59 -0.01 -3.45 -11.71
N LYS A 60 0.90 -4.23 -12.31
CA LYS A 60 1.05 -4.29 -13.78
C LYS A 60 -0.15 -4.90 -14.49
N ARG A 61 -0.81 -5.89 -13.87
CA ARG A 61 -2.05 -6.46 -14.40
C ARG A 61 -3.19 -5.44 -14.39
N LEU A 62 -3.29 -4.63 -13.33
CA LEU A 62 -4.28 -3.55 -13.24
C LEU A 62 -3.93 -2.36 -14.14
N ASN A 63 -2.63 -2.06 -14.32
CA ASN A 63 -2.13 -1.05 -15.24
C ASN A 63 -1.01 -1.54 -16.15
N PRO A 64 -1.37 -2.12 -17.30
CA PRO A 64 -0.36 -2.56 -18.25
C PRO A 64 0.50 -1.42 -18.80
N ARG A 65 0.00 -0.17 -18.78
CA ARG A 65 0.70 1.00 -19.37
C ARG A 65 1.70 1.65 -18.42
N THR A 66 1.62 1.42 -17.11
CA THR A 66 2.59 1.99 -16.16
C THR A 66 3.98 1.41 -16.42
N LEU A 67 5.01 2.27 -16.42
CA LEU A 67 6.39 1.84 -16.55
C LEU A 67 6.78 0.89 -15.42
N LEU A 68 7.37 -0.25 -15.78
CA LEU A 68 7.75 -1.30 -14.82
C LEU A 68 8.69 -0.78 -13.74
N CYS A 69 9.73 -0.05 -14.13
CA CYS A 69 10.71 0.52 -13.21
C CYS A 69 10.07 1.43 -12.14
N ARG A 70 9.01 2.15 -12.48
CA ARG A 70 8.27 2.98 -11.52
C ARG A 70 7.50 2.13 -10.53
N VAL A 71 6.84 1.06 -10.99
CA VAL A 71 6.14 0.12 -10.09
C VAL A 71 7.13 -0.53 -9.13
N GLU A 72 8.24 -1.05 -9.65
CA GLU A 72 9.28 -1.70 -8.85
C GLU A 72 9.86 -0.75 -7.80
N HIS A 73 10.12 0.52 -8.18
CA HIS A 73 10.60 1.53 -7.25
C HIS A 73 9.63 1.78 -6.10
N GLU A 74 8.35 2.05 -6.39
CA GLU A 74 7.35 2.33 -5.34
C GLU A 74 7.11 1.12 -4.42
N VAL A 75 7.08 -0.09 -5.00
CA VAL A 75 6.96 -1.33 -4.21
C VAL A 75 8.17 -1.52 -3.31
N LYS A 76 9.37 -1.23 -3.81
CA LYS A 76 10.60 -1.37 -3.03
C LYS A 76 10.67 -0.38 -1.88
N GLU A 77 10.33 0.88 -2.14
CA GLU A 77 10.27 1.90 -1.09
C GLU A 77 9.25 1.50 -0.01
N ALA A 78 8.05 1.06 -0.41
CA ALA A 78 7.03 0.63 0.53
C ALA A 78 7.45 -0.58 1.38
N SER A 79 8.16 -1.55 0.80
CA SER A 79 8.60 -2.76 1.52
C SER A 79 9.71 -2.50 2.53
N VAL A 80 10.56 -1.49 2.28
CA VAL A 80 11.68 -1.08 3.14
C VAL A 80 11.22 -0.18 4.28
N LEU A 81 10.13 0.57 4.09
CA LEU A 81 9.55 1.43 5.11
C LEU A 81 8.81 0.67 6.23
N ASN A 82 8.76 -0.66 6.18
CA ASN A 82 8.23 -1.47 7.27
C ASN A 82 9.15 -1.39 8.51
N PRO A 83 8.64 -0.96 9.68
CA PRO A 83 9.46 -0.82 10.90
C PRO A 83 9.82 -2.18 11.53
N ASP A 84 9.06 -3.22 11.23
CA ASP A 84 9.35 -4.58 11.65
C ASP A 84 10.16 -5.30 10.55
N GLU A 85 11.38 -5.69 10.88
CA GLU A 85 12.27 -6.46 10.00
C GLU A 85 11.62 -7.76 9.50
N SER A 86 10.71 -8.37 10.28
CA SER A 86 9.97 -9.59 9.88
C SER A 86 8.99 -9.34 8.71
N GLN A 87 8.64 -8.08 8.49
CA GLN A 87 7.74 -7.61 7.43
C GLN A 87 8.50 -7.02 6.25
N ARG A 88 9.84 -6.96 6.30
CA ARG A 88 10.65 -6.46 5.19
C ARG A 88 10.45 -7.34 3.95
N GLY A 89 10.27 -6.70 2.79
CA GLY A 89 9.98 -7.39 1.53
C GLY A 89 8.52 -7.87 1.39
N LYS A 90 7.64 -7.52 2.34
CA LYS A 90 6.21 -7.77 2.27
C LYS A 90 5.44 -6.46 2.13
N ILE A 91 4.32 -6.54 1.43
CA ILE A 91 3.40 -5.43 1.19
C ILE A 91 2.06 -5.79 1.82
N THR A 92 1.64 -5.00 2.79
CA THR A 92 0.32 -5.11 3.40
C THR A 92 -0.76 -4.51 2.50
N ARG A 93 -2.02 -4.86 2.79
CA ARG A 93 -3.19 -4.31 2.10
C ARG A 93 -3.22 -2.78 2.05
N SER A 94 -2.85 -2.13 3.16
CA SER A 94 -2.83 -0.66 3.26
C SER A 94 -1.72 -0.06 2.37
N GLN A 95 -0.54 -0.66 2.37
CA GLN A 95 0.58 -0.23 1.51
C GLN A 95 0.25 -0.39 0.03
N PHE A 96 -0.41 -1.49 -0.35
CA PHE A 96 -0.86 -1.70 -1.73
C PHE A 96 -1.76 -0.57 -2.23
N VAL A 97 -2.74 -0.15 -1.42
CA VAL A 97 -3.64 0.96 -1.75
C VAL A 97 -2.86 2.26 -1.92
N GLU A 98 -1.89 2.54 -1.05
CA GLU A 98 -1.06 3.74 -1.16
C GLU A 98 -0.12 3.71 -2.36
N ILE A 99 0.54 2.59 -2.66
CA ILE A 99 1.33 2.44 -3.89
C ILE A 99 0.49 2.77 -5.12
N TYR A 100 -0.74 2.28 -5.17
CA TYR A 100 -1.65 2.58 -6.26
C TYR A 100 -2.02 4.08 -6.30
N LYS A 101 -2.28 4.73 -5.16
CA LYS A 101 -2.48 6.18 -5.16
C LYS A 101 -1.26 6.92 -5.66
N VAL A 102 -0.05 6.59 -5.21
CA VAL A 102 1.17 7.26 -5.65
C VAL A 102 1.40 7.07 -7.14
N ILE A 103 1.20 5.88 -7.68
CA ILE A 103 1.39 5.64 -9.12
C ILE A 103 0.39 6.45 -9.96
N TYR A 104 -0.86 6.54 -9.50
CA TYR A 104 -1.96 7.12 -10.28
C TYR A 104 -2.25 8.60 -9.99
N SER A 105 -1.86 9.13 -8.83
CA SER A 105 -2.10 10.53 -8.44
C SER A 105 -1.27 11.53 -9.23
N TYR A 106 -0.27 11.09 -10.00
CA TYR A 106 0.50 11.97 -10.90
C TYR A 106 -0.23 12.27 -12.23
N TYR A 107 -1.43 11.73 -12.43
CA TYR A 107 -2.25 11.98 -13.62
C TYR A 107 -3.42 12.95 -13.37
N TYR A 108 -3.43 13.67 -12.24
CA TYR A 108 -4.33 14.79 -11.95
C TYR A 108 -3.57 15.97 -11.37
#